data_AF-A0AAP3SV45-F1
#
_entry.id   AF-A0AAP3SV45-F1
#
_cell.length_a   1.000
_cell.length_b   1.000
_cell.length_c   1.000
_cell.angle_alpha   90.00
_cell.angle_beta   90.00
_cell.angle_gamma   90.00
#
_symmetry.space_group_name_H-M   'P 1'
#
loop_
_entity.id
_entity.type
_entity.pdbx_description
1 polymer ?
#
loop_
_entity_poly.entity_id
_entity_poly.type
_entity_poly.pdbx_seq_one_letter_code
_entity_poly.pdbx_strand_id
1 'polypeptide(L)'
;MKNYYIVILLLISVFVVSCTDSVEKYDNWPEWKTQDPVTVAGEKMTETYYTHYVGKKLHLTKAAEVDFTGFDALEFALQPQFWEFMSDTKARFKGETGEYDLIYDATNELLYVEQPEKEYPDALYLIGANLGHPGAGRVISATWNLDTPDNGMTCCRVSDNVFEISIYLAENFGFKLFRHHGWGTHPEIEIWAQDLTLDKPTLVQGLSSGDFVAGPLFQSGIYRLTIDMGTRTFSMQPQSG
;
A
#
# COMPACT_ATOMS: atom_id res chain seq x y z
N MET A 1 -46.82 -74.42 -14.81
CA MET A 1 -47.76 -73.71 -13.92
C MET A 1 -47.00 -73.31 -12.65
N LYS A 2 -47.06 -72.01 -12.30
CA LYS A 2 -46.96 -71.37 -10.96
C LYS A 2 -46.90 -72.36 -9.76
N ASN A 3 -46.14 -72.23 -8.67
CA ASN A 3 -45.67 -71.07 -7.90
C ASN A 3 -44.89 -71.50 -6.63
N TYR A 4 -43.94 -70.66 -6.19
CA TYR A 4 -43.45 -70.30 -4.82
C TYR A 4 -43.19 -71.37 -3.72
N TYR A 5 -42.02 -71.36 -3.07
CA TYR A 5 -41.72 -70.65 -1.80
C TYR A 5 -40.26 -70.87 -1.33
N ILE A 6 -39.77 -69.88 -0.58
CA ILE A 6 -38.41 -69.60 -0.09
C ILE A 6 -38.00 -70.49 1.10
N VAL A 7 -36.69 -70.70 1.35
CA VAL A 7 -35.97 -70.41 2.63
C VAL A 7 -34.50 -70.91 2.61
N ILE A 8 -33.58 -69.93 2.58
CA ILE A 8 -32.33 -69.68 3.37
C ILE A 8 -31.32 -70.82 3.61
N LEU A 9 -30.05 -70.57 3.27
CA LEU A 9 -28.90 -70.83 4.16
C LEU A 9 -27.66 -69.98 3.80
N LEU A 10 -27.12 -69.33 4.84
CA LEU A 10 -25.93 -68.48 4.88
C LEU A 10 -24.67 -69.21 4.42
N LEU A 11 -23.76 -68.48 3.76
CA LEU A 11 -22.31 -68.66 3.90
C LEU A 11 -21.58 -67.35 3.61
N ILE A 12 -20.79 -66.95 4.61
CA ILE A 12 -19.96 -65.75 4.67
C ILE A 12 -18.68 -66.01 3.86
N SER A 13 -18.34 -65.11 2.93
CA SER A 13 -16.98 -65.01 2.39
C SER A 13 -16.55 -63.55 2.38
N VAL A 14 -15.60 -63.24 3.26
CA VAL A 14 -14.93 -61.95 3.39
C VAL A 14 -14.10 -61.72 2.12
N PHE A 15 -14.50 -60.75 1.30
CA PHE A 15 -13.63 -60.17 0.27
C PHE A 15 -13.09 -58.85 0.80
N VAL A 16 -11.80 -58.84 1.15
CA VAL A 16 -11.06 -57.61 1.40
C VAL A 16 -10.76 -57.01 0.03
N VAL A 17 -11.55 -56.02 -0.37
CA VAL A 17 -11.23 -55.20 -1.55
C VAL A 17 -10.11 -54.26 -1.13
N SER A 18 -8.87 -54.60 -1.49
CA SER A 18 -7.80 -53.60 -1.50
C SER A 18 -8.11 -52.64 -2.65
N CYS A 19 -8.68 -51.48 -2.36
CA CYS A 19 -8.75 -50.38 -3.31
C CYS A 19 -7.31 -49.94 -3.58
N THR A 20 -6.73 -50.44 -4.68
CA THR A 20 -5.55 -49.85 -5.30
C THR A 20 -6.01 -48.68 -6.13
N ASP A 21 -6.32 -47.55 -5.49
CA ASP A 21 -6.29 -46.28 -6.18
C ASP A 21 -4.82 -45.86 -6.21
N SER A 22 -4.18 -46.11 -7.35
CA SER A 22 -2.88 -45.55 -7.65
C SER A 22 -3.03 -44.03 -7.63
N VAL A 23 -2.58 -43.41 -6.53
CA VAL A 23 -2.29 -41.97 -6.48
C VAL A 23 -1.27 -41.73 -7.59
N GLU A 24 -1.70 -41.10 -8.68
CA GLU A 24 -0.78 -40.55 -9.68
C GLU A 24 0.14 -39.58 -8.94
N LYS A 25 1.39 -40.01 -8.70
CA LYS A 25 2.43 -39.09 -8.27
C LYS A 25 2.65 -38.14 -9.44
N TYR A 26 2.24 -36.89 -9.27
CA TYR A 26 2.73 -35.81 -10.12
C TYR A 26 4.24 -35.72 -9.91
N ASP A 27 5.02 -36.38 -10.77
CA ASP A 27 6.49 -36.39 -10.68
C ASP A 27 7.10 -35.01 -10.99
N ASN A 28 6.32 -34.10 -11.58
CA ASN A 28 6.71 -32.72 -11.84
C ASN A 28 5.68 -31.77 -11.25
N TRP A 29 5.99 -31.22 -10.08
CA TRP A 29 5.37 -29.97 -9.64
C TRP A 29 5.73 -28.90 -10.68
N PRO A 30 4.79 -28.02 -11.09
CA PRO A 30 5.17 -26.87 -11.91
C PRO A 30 6.29 -26.13 -11.17
N GLU A 31 7.36 -25.76 -11.89
CA GLU A 31 8.31 -24.79 -11.37
C GLU A 31 7.50 -23.53 -11.08
N TRP A 32 7.26 -23.28 -9.78
CA TRP A 32 6.80 -21.99 -9.34
C TRP A 32 7.87 -21.03 -9.82
N LYS A 33 7.53 -20.10 -10.73
CA LYS A 33 8.39 -18.96 -10.99
C LYS A 33 8.64 -18.31 -9.64
N THR A 34 9.82 -18.52 -9.08
CA THR A 34 10.32 -17.66 -8.03
C THR A 34 10.31 -16.28 -8.63
N GLN A 35 9.46 -15.39 -8.12
CA GLN A 35 9.38 -14.02 -8.59
C GLN A 35 10.81 -13.48 -8.63
N ASP A 36 11.23 -12.94 -9.78
CA ASP A 36 12.57 -12.38 -9.89
C ASP A 36 12.76 -11.36 -8.76
N PRO A 37 13.92 -11.36 -8.08
CA PRO A 37 14.13 -10.45 -6.96
C PRO A 37 13.89 -9.02 -7.45
N VAL A 38 13.03 -8.29 -6.73
CA VAL A 38 12.76 -6.89 -7.05
C VAL A 38 14.06 -6.11 -7.02
N THR A 39 14.30 -5.34 -8.08
CA THR A 39 15.43 -4.40 -8.12
C THR A 39 14.96 -3.02 -8.52
N VAL A 40 15.62 -2.02 -7.93
CA VAL A 40 15.44 -0.61 -8.25
C VAL A 40 16.82 -0.01 -8.48
N ALA A 41 17.00 0.67 -9.62
CA ALA A 41 18.31 1.16 -10.06
C ALA A 41 19.40 0.06 -10.14
N GLY A 42 19.00 -1.18 -10.44
CA GLY A 42 19.89 -2.35 -10.46
C GLY A 42 20.26 -2.92 -9.08
N GLU A 43 19.80 -2.28 -8.00
CA GLU A 43 20.04 -2.72 -6.63
C GLU A 43 18.92 -3.66 -6.16
N LYS A 44 19.29 -4.83 -5.62
CA LYS A 44 18.33 -5.79 -5.08
C LYS A 44 17.75 -5.30 -3.75
N MET A 45 16.45 -5.45 -3.59
CA MET A 45 15.72 -5.14 -2.35
C MET A 45 15.85 -6.33 -1.39
N THR A 46 16.78 -6.27 -0.44
CA THR A 46 17.12 -7.41 0.44
C THR A 46 17.11 -7.09 1.92
N GLU A 47 17.06 -5.83 2.31
CA GLU A 47 17.09 -5.41 3.71
C GLU A 47 15.70 -5.58 4.32
N THR A 48 15.62 -6.08 5.55
CA THR A 48 14.33 -6.23 6.24
C THR A 48 13.87 -4.88 6.77
N TYR A 49 12.68 -4.45 6.34
CA TYR A 49 11.97 -3.29 6.90
C TYR A 49 10.77 -3.76 7.72
N TYR A 50 10.53 -3.05 8.82
CA TYR A 50 9.55 -3.37 9.85
C TYR A 50 9.71 -4.82 10.37
N THR A 51 8.97 -5.78 9.83
CA THR A 51 9.05 -7.20 10.23
C THR A 51 9.24 -8.15 9.05
N HIS A 52 8.61 -7.87 7.91
CA HIS A 52 8.55 -8.82 6.79
C HIS A 52 8.62 -8.17 5.40
N TYR A 53 8.83 -6.86 5.34
CA TYR A 53 9.03 -6.17 4.06
C TYR A 53 10.49 -6.26 3.65
N VAL A 54 10.73 -6.26 2.34
CA VAL A 54 12.09 -6.18 1.79
C VAL A 54 12.30 -4.81 1.18
N GLY A 55 13.45 -4.21 1.46
CA GLY A 55 13.73 -2.84 1.09
C GLY A 55 15.19 -2.58 0.85
N LYS A 56 15.49 -1.32 0.59
CA LYS A 56 16.84 -0.78 0.54
C LYS A 56 16.80 0.74 0.61
N LYS A 57 17.70 1.32 1.40
CA LYS A 57 17.98 2.76 1.34
C LYS A 57 18.80 3.08 0.09
N LEU A 58 18.31 3.98 -0.76
CA LEU A 58 18.97 4.40 -1.99
C LEU A 58 19.11 5.92 -2.08
N HIS A 59 20.23 6.36 -2.65
CA HIS A 59 20.40 7.73 -3.09
C HIS A 59 19.69 7.94 -4.44
N LEU A 60 18.62 8.74 -4.45
CA LEU A 60 17.86 9.05 -5.65
C LEU A 60 18.12 10.49 -6.09
N THR A 61 18.24 10.70 -7.40
CA THR A 61 18.45 12.04 -7.99
C THR A 61 17.17 12.53 -8.63
N LYS A 62 16.77 13.77 -8.30
CA LYS A 62 15.58 14.40 -8.89
C LYS A 62 15.62 14.37 -10.42
N ALA A 63 14.49 14.03 -11.04
CA ALA A 63 14.31 13.89 -12.49
C ALA A 63 15.15 12.79 -13.17
N ALA A 64 15.87 11.95 -12.41
CA ALA A 64 16.56 10.80 -12.97
C ALA A 64 15.54 9.72 -13.38
N GLU A 65 15.83 9.06 -14.50
CA GLU A 65 15.13 7.83 -14.89
C GLU A 65 15.75 6.65 -14.15
N VAL A 66 14.90 5.83 -13.56
CA VAL A 66 15.27 4.69 -12.72
C VAL A 66 14.71 3.43 -13.35
N ASP A 67 15.56 2.41 -13.45
CA ASP A 67 15.18 1.08 -13.93
C ASP A 67 14.59 0.23 -12.79
N PHE A 68 13.54 -0.51 -13.12
CA PHE A 68 12.82 -1.42 -12.23
C PHE A 68 12.71 -2.81 -12.84
N THR A 69 12.82 -3.84 -12.00
CA THR A 69 12.60 -5.24 -12.40
C THR A 69 11.86 -5.99 -11.30
N GLY A 70 11.14 -7.05 -11.66
CA GLY A 70 10.43 -7.91 -10.69
C GLY A 70 9.02 -7.41 -10.33
N PHE A 71 8.49 -6.45 -11.08
CA PHE A 71 7.11 -5.98 -10.97
C PHE A 71 6.28 -6.47 -12.15
N ASP A 72 5.12 -7.07 -11.88
CA ASP A 72 4.19 -7.52 -12.93
C ASP A 72 3.47 -6.32 -13.58
N ALA A 73 3.14 -5.29 -12.80
CA ALA A 73 2.52 -4.06 -13.29
C ALA A 73 3.10 -2.83 -12.58
N LEU A 74 4.27 -2.37 -13.06
CA LEU A 74 5.04 -1.29 -12.43
C LEU A 74 4.23 -0.01 -12.21
N GLU A 75 3.39 0.39 -13.18
CA GLU A 75 2.58 1.62 -13.08
C GLU A 75 1.76 1.68 -11.78
N PHE A 76 1.15 0.56 -11.38
CA PHE A 76 0.32 0.49 -10.17
C PHE A 76 1.14 0.23 -8.91
N ALA A 77 2.31 -0.39 -9.03
CA ALA A 77 3.18 -0.62 -7.89
C ALA A 77 3.76 0.68 -7.31
N LEU A 78 3.90 1.73 -8.12
CA LEU A 78 4.57 2.97 -7.74
C LEU A 78 3.64 3.98 -7.05
N GLN A 79 4.22 4.77 -6.15
CA GLN A 79 3.58 5.96 -5.58
C GLN A 79 3.66 7.17 -6.55
N PRO A 80 2.54 7.65 -7.12
CA PRO A 80 2.54 8.71 -8.14
C PRO A 80 3.11 10.07 -7.70
N GLN A 81 3.12 10.34 -6.38
CA GLN A 81 3.75 11.56 -5.86
C GLN A 81 5.27 11.52 -6.01
N PHE A 82 5.90 10.35 -5.95
CA PHE A 82 7.35 10.17 -6.07
C PHE A 82 7.82 9.74 -7.46
N TRP A 83 6.93 9.16 -8.27
CA TRP A 83 7.29 8.57 -9.55
C TRP A 83 6.37 9.04 -10.68
N GLU A 84 6.98 9.34 -11.82
CA GLU A 84 6.31 9.46 -13.11
C GLU A 84 6.57 8.17 -13.89
N PHE A 85 5.52 7.40 -14.18
CA PHE A 85 5.63 6.18 -14.97
C PHE A 85 6.06 6.51 -16.41
N MET A 86 7.05 5.75 -16.93
CA MET A 86 7.61 5.95 -18.27
C MET A 86 7.40 4.73 -19.16
N SER A 87 7.60 3.54 -18.62
CA SER A 87 7.36 2.24 -19.27
C SER A 87 7.35 1.12 -18.22
N ASP A 88 7.01 -0.10 -18.60
CA ASP A 88 6.90 -1.27 -17.69
C ASP A 88 8.13 -1.56 -16.81
N THR A 89 9.29 -1.01 -17.16
CA THR A 89 10.55 -1.19 -16.42
C THR A 89 11.23 0.13 -16.05
N LYS A 90 10.58 1.29 -16.27
CA LYS A 90 11.18 2.60 -16.02
C LYS A 90 10.18 3.59 -15.43
N ALA A 91 10.67 4.37 -14.48
CA ALA A 91 9.97 5.56 -13.99
C ALA A 91 10.96 6.70 -13.72
N ARG A 92 10.49 7.94 -13.79
CA ARG A 92 11.27 9.13 -13.45
C ARG A 92 11.00 9.54 -12.01
N PHE A 93 12.06 9.76 -11.25
CA PHE A 93 11.96 10.18 -9.85
C PHE A 93 11.57 11.66 -9.73
N LYS A 94 10.57 11.96 -8.92
CA LYS A 94 10.00 13.31 -8.73
C LYS A 94 10.46 13.99 -7.44
N GLY A 95 10.87 13.22 -6.43
CA GLY A 95 11.32 13.75 -5.14
C GLY A 95 12.63 14.55 -5.26
N GLU A 96 12.95 15.31 -4.21
CA GLU A 96 14.23 16.01 -4.14
C GLU A 96 15.41 15.04 -4.06
N THR A 97 16.58 15.43 -4.56
CA THR A 97 17.78 14.57 -4.50
C THR A 97 18.15 14.25 -3.04
N GLY A 98 18.36 12.97 -2.72
CA GLY A 98 18.71 12.54 -1.36
C GLY A 98 18.54 11.05 -1.13
N GLU A 99 18.63 10.65 0.14
CA GLU A 99 18.39 9.27 0.57
C GLU A 99 16.90 9.00 0.78
N TYR A 100 16.44 7.86 0.28
CA TYR A 100 15.08 7.36 0.42
C TYR A 100 15.10 5.90 0.80
N ASP A 101 14.23 5.52 1.73
CA ASP A 101 13.94 4.12 2.03
C ASP A 101 12.91 3.62 1.01
N LEU A 102 13.33 2.70 0.14
CA LEU A 102 12.42 2.01 -0.77
C LEU A 102 12.02 0.68 -0.16
N ILE A 103 10.72 0.42 -0.06
CA ILE A 103 10.19 -0.74 0.67
C ILE A 103 9.17 -1.45 -0.21
N TYR A 104 9.43 -2.71 -0.52
CA TYR A 104 8.56 -3.56 -1.33
C TYR A 104 7.68 -4.44 -0.44
N ASP A 105 6.38 -4.33 -0.68
CA ASP A 105 5.35 -5.20 -0.14
C ASP A 105 5.01 -6.28 -1.16
N ALA A 106 5.55 -7.48 -0.96
CA ALA A 106 5.30 -8.62 -1.82
C ALA A 106 3.87 -9.17 -1.74
N THR A 107 3.09 -8.82 -0.71
CA THR A 107 1.71 -9.30 -0.56
C THR A 107 0.78 -8.54 -1.51
N ASN A 108 1.00 -7.24 -1.64
CA ASN A 108 0.18 -6.37 -2.49
C ASN A 108 0.90 -5.94 -3.79
N GLU A 109 2.17 -6.31 -3.94
CA GLU A 109 3.06 -5.96 -5.05
C GLU A 109 3.24 -4.44 -5.22
N LEU A 110 3.47 -3.76 -4.10
CA LEU A 110 3.57 -2.31 -4.03
C LEU A 110 4.94 -1.85 -3.55
N LEU A 111 5.37 -0.69 -4.05
CA LEU A 111 6.60 -0.02 -3.64
C LEU A 111 6.29 1.27 -2.88
N TYR A 112 6.71 1.32 -1.63
CA TYR A 112 6.64 2.50 -0.79
C TYR A 112 7.98 3.26 -0.81
N VAL A 113 7.89 4.58 -0.77
CA VAL A 113 9.01 5.50 -0.63
C VAL A 113 8.84 6.23 0.70
N GLU A 114 9.81 6.06 1.60
CA GLU A 114 9.81 6.72 2.90
C GLU A 114 11.05 7.59 3.09
N GLN A 115 10.93 8.58 3.98
CA GLN A 115 12.04 9.42 4.44
C GLN A 115 12.00 9.63 5.95
N PRO A 116 11.93 8.58 6.80
CA PRO A 116 11.56 8.70 8.21
C PRO A 116 12.48 9.61 9.04
N GLU A 117 13.70 9.85 8.57
CA GLU A 117 14.69 10.76 9.20
C GLU A 117 14.46 12.24 8.87
N LYS A 118 13.53 12.57 7.97
CA LYS A 118 13.22 13.95 7.57
C LYS A 118 12.12 14.56 8.43
N GLU A 119 12.20 15.86 8.60
CA GLU A 119 11.19 16.65 9.29
C GLU A 119 10.80 17.85 8.42
N TYR A 120 9.68 18.51 8.74
CA TYR A 120 9.30 19.78 8.15
C TYR A 120 10.46 20.80 8.31
N PRO A 121 10.86 21.53 7.25
CA PRO A 121 10.15 21.74 5.98
C PRO A 121 10.51 20.77 4.84
N ASP A 122 11.29 19.72 5.10
CA ASP A 122 11.74 18.81 4.04
C ASP A 122 10.69 17.73 3.71
N ALA A 123 9.94 17.27 4.71
CA ALA A 123 8.87 16.28 4.54
C ALA A 123 7.68 16.56 5.46
N LEU A 124 6.51 16.04 5.07
CA LEU A 124 5.36 15.84 5.93
C LEU A 124 4.94 14.38 5.89
N TYR A 125 4.17 13.94 6.87
CA TYR A 125 3.68 12.57 6.97
C TYR A 125 2.19 12.55 7.15
N LEU A 126 1.53 11.59 6.51
CA LEU A 126 0.12 11.28 6.69
C LEU A 126 0.02 9.96 7.45
N ILE A 127 -0.56 10.01 8.63
CA ILE A 127 -0.78 8.82 9.48
C ILE A 127 -2.28 8.75 9.78
N GLY A 128 -2.87 7.57 9.63
CA GLY A 128 -4.31 7.41 9.78
C GLY A 128 -4.79 5.97 9.61
N ALA A 129 -6.09 5.82 9.38
CA ALA A 129 -6.76 4.54 9.22
C ALA A 129 -7.80 4.58 8.10
N ASN A 130 -8.09 3.39 7.56
CA ASN A 130 -8.91 3.14 6.37
C ASN A 130 -8.37 3.84 5.12
N LEU A 131 -7.04 3.72 4.96
CA LEU A 131 -6.25 4.30 3.89
C LEU A 131 -5.60 3.19 3.06
N GLY A 132 -5.09 3.51 1.88
CA GLY A 132 -4.28 2.56 1.12
C GLY A 132 -3.38 3.22 0.10
N HIS A 133 -2.38 2.45 -0.35
CA HIS A 133 -1.61 2.81 -1.52
C HIS A 133 -2.54 2.98 -2.74
N PRO A 134 -2.34 4.00 -3.60
CA PRO A 134 -3.24 4.26 -4.73
C PRO A 134 -3.40 3.04 -5.65
N GLY A 135 -2.30 2.35 -5.97
CA GLY A 135 -2.33 1.15 -6.81
C GLY A 135 -3.07 -0.06 -6.24
N ALA A 136 -3.32 -0.11 -4.92
CA ALA A 136 -4.13 -1.19 -4.35
C ALA A 136 -5.63 -1.02 -4.61
N GLY A 137 -6.09 0.23 -4.80
CA GLY A 137 -7.50 0.58 -4.97
C GLY A 137 -8.39 0.17 -3.79
N ARG A 138 -7.81 -0.10 -2.61
CA ARG A 138 -8.51 -0.58 -1.41
C ARG A 138 -7.76 -0.17 -0.15
N VAL A 139 -8.42 -0.37 1.00
CA VAL A 139 -7.78 -0.22 2.31
C VAL A 139 -6.68 -1.27 2.49
N ILE A 140 -5.50 -0.82 2.92
CA ILE A 140 -4.41 -1.65 3.45
C ILE A 140 -4.15 -1.23 4.91
N SER A 141 -4.09 0.08 5.16
CA SER A 141 -3.91 0.66 6.47
C SER A 141 -5.25 0.81 7.18
N ALA A 142 -5.53 -0.07 8.14
CA ALA A 142 -6.79 -0.10 8.88
C ALA A 142 -6.72 0.52 10.29
N THR A 143 -5.55 0.98 10.73
CA THR A 143 -5.32 1.40 12.13
C THR A 143 -4.29 2.51 12.25
N TRP A 144 -4.33 3.23 13.38
CA TRP A 144 -3.40 4.29 13.75
C TRP A 144 -2.16 3.72 14.44
N ASN A 145 -1.20 3.22 13.67
CA ASN A 145 0.13 2.84 14.17
C ASN A 145 1.22 3.24 13.14
N LEU A 146 2.46 2.84 13.39
CA LEU A 146 3.58 3.01 12.45
C LEU A 146 4.33 1.67 12.26
N ASP A 147 3.59 0.57 12.28
CA ASP A 147 4.15 -0.78 12.26
C ASP A 147 4.40 -1.30 10.83
N THR A 148 3.88 -0.59 9.82
CA THR A 148 3.95 -0.96 8.40
C THR A 148 4.01 0.31 7.53
N PRO A 149 4.58 0.22 6.30
CA PRO A 149 4.78 1.39 5.45
C PRO A 149 3.47 2.04 4.95
N ASP A 150 2.36 1.33 4.98
CA ASP A 150 1.04 1.84 4.63
C ASP A 150 0.38 2.68 5.73
N ASN A 151 0.80 2.53 7.00
CA ASN A 151 0.17 3.25 8.12
C ASN A 151 0.72 4.67 8.33
N GLY A 152 1.96 4.93 7.89
CA GLY A 152 2.59 6.26 7.93
C GLY A 152 3.29 6.58 6.63
N MET A 153 2.68 7.40 5.78
CA MET A 153 3.17 7.66 4.42
C MET A 153 3.79 9.05 4.29
N THR A 154 4.96 9.13 3.65
CA THR A 154 5.62 10.40 3.35
C THR A 154 4.87 11.15 2.25
N CYS A 155 4.57 12.43 2.52
CA CYS A 155 4.09 13.39 1.53
C CYS A 155 5.31 13.98 0.80
N CYS A 156 5.34 13.87 -0.52
CA CYS A 156 6.44 14.38 -1.33
C CYS A 156 6.39 15.91 -1.38
N ARG A 157 7.48 16.59 -1.02
CA ARG A 157 7.61 18.03 -1.27
C ARG A 157 7.71 18.28 -2.77
N VAL A 158 6.85 19.13 -3.31
CA VAL A 158 6.81 19.45 -4.76
C VAL A 158 7.27 20.88 -5.06
N SER A 159 7.16 21.78 -4.08
CA SER A 159 7.73 23.13 -4.12
C SER A 159 7.93 23.64 -2.70
N ASP A 160 8.32 24.90 -2.55
CA ASP A 160 8.47 25.48 -1.21
C ASP A 160 7.15 25.44 -0.43
N ASN A 161 7.16 24.81 0.75
CA ASN A 161 6.00 24.60 1.62
C ASN A 161 4.78 23.89 1.00
N VAL A 162 4.93 23.25 -0.17
CA VAL A 162 3.84 22.49 -0.82
C VAL A 162 4.22 21.02 -0.91
N PHE A 163 3.33 20.18 -0.43
CA PHE A 163 3.49 18.72 -0.36
C PHE A 163 2.33 18.03 -1.06
N GLU A 164 2.60 16.89 -1.68
CA GLU A 164 1.59 16.05 -2.33
C GLU A 164 1.68 14.59 -1.87
N ILE A 165 0.53 13.94 -1.79
CA ILE A 165 0.43 12.49 -1.62
C ILE A 165 -0.75 11.98 -2.45
N SER A 166 -0.55 10.87 -3.16
CA SER A 166 -1.65 10.13 -3.81
C SER A 166 -2.01 8.95 -2.93
N ILE A 167 -3.29 8.78 -2.61
CA ILE A 167 -3.75 7.85 -1.57
C ILE A 167 -5.17 7.36 -1.86
N TYR A 168 -5.43 6.09 -1.58
CA TYR A 168 -6.79 5.55 -1.52
C TYR A 168 -7.43 5.90 -0.17
N LEU A 169 -8.65 6.44 -0.21
CA LEU A 169 -9.45 6.80 0.95
C LEU A 169 -10.79 6.06 0.92
N ALA A 170 -11.14 5.32 1.98
CA ALA A 170 -12.46 4.68 2.15
C ALA A 170 -13.45 5.58 2.89
N GLU A 171 -14.77 5.32 2.81
CA GLU A 171 -15.82 6.19 3.39
C GLU A 171 -15.62 6.59 4.87
N ASN A 172 -14.99 5.72 5.67
CA ASN A 172 -14.73 5.91 7.09
C ASN A 172 -13.27 6.24 7.40
N PHE A 173 -12.53 6.82 6.45
CA PHE A 173 -11.15 7.23 6.69
C PHE A 173 -11.05 8.30 7.79
N GLY A 174 -9.91 8.27 8.48
CA GLY A 174 -9.48 9.36 9.32
C GLY A 174 -7.96 9.41 9.30
N PHE A 175 -7.39 10.60 9.13
CA PHE A 175 -5.94 10.79 9.20
C PHE A 175 -5.59 12.15 9.82
N LYS A 176 -4.33 12.28 10.21
CA LYS A 176 -3.68 13.55 10.55
C LYS A 176 -2.42 13.73 9.71
N LEU A 177 -1.97 14.97 9.63
CA LEU A 177 -0.69 15.33 9.08
C LEU A 177 0.32 15.56 10.21
N PHE A 178 1.59 15.25 9.96
CA PHE A 178 2.65 15.29 10.97
C PHE A 178 3.92 15.92 10.38
N ARG A 179 4.62 16.71 11.21
CA ARG A 179 5.88 17.38 10.85
C ARG A 179 7.12 16.46 10.90
N HIS A 180 7.04 15.32 11.56
CA HIS A 180 8.08 14.30 11.57
C HIS A 180 7.43 12.91 11.56
N HIS A 181 8.20 11.86 11.27
CA HIS A 181 7.67 10.49 11.32
C HIS A 181 7.60 10.05 12.78
N GLY A 182 6.41 9.99 13.37
CA GLY A 182 6.24 9.61 14.76
C GLY A 182 4.97 10.12 15.42
N TRP A 183 4.92 9.96 16.73
CA TRP A 183 3.81 10.40 17.58
C TRP A 183 4.20 11.61 18.42
N GLY A 184 3.22 12.46 18.70
CA GLY A 184 3.36 13.62 19.56
C GLY A 184 2.08 14.44 19.58
N THR A 185 2.15 15.65 20.12
CA THR A 185 0.97 16.51 20.31
C THR A 185 0.82 17.57 19.21
N HIS A 186 -0.34 18.23 19.15
CA HIS A 186 -0.63 19.30 18.19
C HIS A 186 0.38 20.45 18.17
N PRO A 187 0.85 20.98 19.31
CA PRO A 187 1.86 22.05 19.28
C PRO A 187 3.24 21.59 18.80
N GLU A 188 3.52 20.28 18.83
CA GLU A 188 4.84 19.71 18.55
C GLU A 188 4.92 19.22 17.10
N ILE A 189 4.06 18.27 16.74
CA ILE A 189 4.19 17.50 15.50
C ILE A 189 2.93 17.53 14.65
N GLU A 190 1.74 17.45 15.25
CA GLU A 190 0.52 17.27 14.49
C GLU A 190 0.15 18.58 13.77
N ILE A 191 -0.42 18.42 12.59
CA ILE A 191 -1.11 19.47 11.84
C ILE A 191 -2.55 19.01 11.76
N TRP A 192 -3.43 19.77 12.41
CA TRP A 192 -4.85 19.44 12.48
C TRP A 192 -5.58 20.02 11.27
N ALA A 193 -6.71 19.40 10.93
CA ALA A 193 -7.61 19.87 9.89
C ALA A 193 -8.06 21.35 10.10
N GLN A 194 -8.13 21.81 11.35
CA GLN A 194 -8.45 23.20 11.69
C GLN A 194 -7.32 24.20 11.44
N ASP A 195 -6.08 23.74 11.27
CA ASP A 195 -4.93 24.60 10.97
C ASP A 195 -4.89 25.02 9.50
N LEU A 196 -5.72 24.38 8.66
CA LEU A 196 -5.77 24.53 7.22
C LEU A 196 -7.18 24.91 6.75
N THR A 197 -7.23 25.60 5.61
CA THR A 197 -8.47 25.84 4.87
C THR A 197 -8.74 24.63 3.97
N LEU A 198 -9.83 23.91 4.22
CA LEU A 198 -10.17 22.67 3.53
C LEU A 198 -11.13 22.90 2.35
N ASP A 199 -11.03 22.04 1.33
CA ASP A 199 -12.01 21.84 0.25
C ASP A 199 -13.33 21.26 0.78
N LYS A 200 -14.15 22.11 1.39
CA LYS A 200 -15.51 21.76 1.80
C LYS A 200 -16.42 21.66 0.57
N PRO A 201 -17.40 20.73 0.57
CA PRO A 201 -17.81 19.86 1.68
C PRO A 201 -17.30 18.42 1.56
N THR A 202 -16.27 18.16 0.74
CA THR A 202 -15.74 16.79 0.52
C THR A 202 -14.89 16.32 1.70
N LEU A 203 -14.25 17.26 2.41
CA LEU A 203 -13.46 17.00 3.61
C LEU A 203 -13.94 17.89 4.76
N VAL A 204 -13.99 17.32 5.96
CA VAL A 204 -14.37 18.06 7.18
C VAL A 204 -13.40 17.76 8.32
N GLN A 205 -13.46 18.61 9.34
CA GLN A 205 -12.75 18.40 10.59
C GLN A 205 -13.48 17.34 11.43
N GLY A 206 -12.73 16.38 11.96
CA GLY A 206 -13.20 15.44 12.98
C GLY A 206 -13.53 16.15 14.29
N LEU A 207 -14.65 15.77 14.92
CA LEU A 207 -15.30 16.54 15.99
C LEU A 207 -14.48 16.73 17.27
N SER A 208 -13.44 15.92 17.53
CA SER A 208 -12.75 15.90 18.84
C SER A 208 -11.23 15.78 18.82
N SER A 209 -10.59 15.56 17.67
CA SER A 209 -9.16 15.16 17.59
C SER A 209 -8.34 15.94 16.57
N GLY A 210 -8.95 16.83 15.78
CA GLY A 210 -8.24 17.54 14.72
C GLY A 210 -8.03 16.73 13.44
N ASP A 211 -8.67 15.56 13.33
CA ASP A 211 -8.54 14.66 12.19
C ASP A 211 -9.14 15.26 10.92
N PHE A 212 -8.61 14.85 9.78
CA PHE A 212 -9.22 14.99 8.47
C PHE A 212 -10.13 13.77 8.26
N VAL A 213 -11.42 14.00 8.03
CA VAL A 213 -12.41 12.92 7.84
C VAL A 213 -13.35 13.23 6.67
N ALA A 214 -13.99 12.18 6.15
CA ALA A 214 -14.96 12.27 5.06
C ALA A 214 -16.07 13.31 5.36
N GLY A 215 -16.25 14.24 4.42
CA GLY A 215 -17.38 15.17 4.42
C GLY A 215 -18.62 14.57 3.75
N PRO A 216 -19.77 15.25 3.80
CA PRO A 216 -21.04 14.72 3.27
C PRO A 216 -21.06 14.49 1.75
N LEU A 217 -20.14 15.08 0.98
CA LEU A 217 -20.01 14.82 -0.46
C LEU A 217 -18.79 13.95 -0.80
N PHE A 218 -18.14 13.34 0.19
CA PHE A 218 -17.04 12.42 -0.04
C PHE A 218 -17.51 11.14 -0.74
N GLN A 219 -16.64 10.58 -1.58
CA GLN A 219 -16.81 9.25 -2.18
C GLN A 219 -15.51 8.48 -2.00
N SER A 220 -15.58 7.17 -1.78
CA SER A 220 -14.35 6.37 -1.70
C SER A 220 -13.62 6.37 -3.03
N GLY A 221 -12.29 6.41 -3.01
CA GLY A 221 -11.49 6.39 -4.22
C GLY A 221 -10.04 6.82 -4.00
N ILE A 222 -9.34 6.98 -5.12
CA ILE A 222 -7.96 7.47 -5.13
C ILE A 222 -7.99 8.99 -5.27
N TYR A 223 -7.24 9.66 -4.41
CA TYR A 223 -7.15 11.11 -4.36
C TYR A 223 -5.70 11.57 -4.38
N ARG A 224 -5.44 12.65 -5.11
CA ARG A 224 -4.26 13.48 -4.88
C ARG A 224 -4.62 14.53 -3.83
N LEU A 225 -3.88 14.50 -2.73
CA LEU A 225 -3.93 15.50 -1.68
C LEU A 225 -2.79 16.49 -1.90
N THR A 226 -3.08 17.79 -1.83
CA THR A 226 -2.08 18.85 -1.86
C THR A 226 -2.19 19.69 -0.60
N ILE A 227 -1.08 19.77 0.13
CA ILE A 227 -0.94 20.48 1.40
C ILE A 227 -0.01 21.66 1.18
N ASP A 228 -0.56 22.88 1.22
CA ASP A 228 0.23 24.11 1.15
C ASP A 228 0.31 24.74 2.54
N MET A 229 1.48 24.61 3.17
CA MET A 229 1.78 25.14 4.48
C MET A 229 2.05 26.65 4.47
N GLY A 230 2.36 27.23 3.31
CA GLY A 230 2.57 28.67 3.14
C GLY A 230 1.26 29.44 3.12
N THR A 231 0.27 28.95 2.36
CA THR A 231 -1.09 29.52 2.31
C THR A 231 -2.04 28.90 3.34
N ARG A 232 -1.62 27.83 4.01
CA ARG A 232 -2.42 27.04 4.96
C ARG A 232 -3.68 26.52 4.31
N THR A 233 -3.54 25.90 3.14
CA THR A 233 -4.64 25.30 2.38
C THR A 233 -4.43 23.80 2.21
N PHE A 234 -5.55 23.08 2.10
CA PHE A 234 -5.58 21.66 1.84
C PHE A 234 -6.58 21.41 0.71
N SER A 235 -6.12 20.78 -0.36
CA SER A 235 -6.98 20.39 -1.46
C SER A 235 -6.98 18.89 -1.71
N MET A 236 -8.12 18.38 -2.18
CA MET A 236 -8.34 16.96 -2.44
C MET A 236 -8.99 16.77 -3.79
N GLN A 237 -8.24 16.18 -4.73
CA GLN A 237 -8.67 15.98 -6.10
C GLN A 237 -8.80 14.50 -6.41
N PRO A 238 -9.98 14.01 -6.86
CA PRO A 238 -10.11 12.63 -7.33
C PRO A 238 -9.13 12.38 -8.48
N GLN A 239 -8.47 11.22 -8.47
CA GLN A 239 -7.73 10.72 -9.62
C GLN A 239 -8.64 9.75 -10.36
N SER A 240 -8.82 9.98 -11.66
CA SER A 240 -9.41 8.95 -12.53
C SER A 240 -8.48 7.75 -12.54
N GLY A 241 -8.99 6.60 -12.07
CA GLY A 241 -8.33 5.31 -12.28
C GLY A 241 -8.43 4.84 -13.72
#